data_AF-A0A6G1KIB9-F1
#
_entry.id   AF-A0A6G1KIB9-F1
#
_cell.length_a   1.000
_cell.length_b   1.000
_cell.length_c   1.000
_cell.angle_alpha   90.00
_cell.angle_beta   90.00
_cell.angle_gamma   90.00
#
_symmetry.space_group_name_H-M   'P 1'
#
loop_
_entity.id
_entity.type
_entity.pdbx_description
1 polymer ?
#
loop_
_entity_poly.entity_id
_entity_poly.type
_entity_poly.pdbx_seq_one_letter_code
_entity_poly.pdbx_strand_id
1 'polypeptide(L)'
;MSSTPFRQIRAHYDTNTIVVYQAYSSEIASIAVEHQKLNASSSFSMGHMTWIKPCWAWMLYRVGYSYKDARQTHILLLTMIQDAFIGLLRRAALSHGPAGGKEDSGMGERQGVRAE
;
A
#
# COMPACT_ATOMS: atom_id res chain seq x y z
N MET A 1 -21.97 -5.57 22.68
CA MET A 1 -20.77 -5.18 21.92
C MET A 1 -20.86 -5.79 20.53
N SER A 2 -20.58 -5.03 19.46
CA SER A 2 -20.57 -5.56 18.10
C SER A 2 -19.37 -6.49 17.88
N SER A 3 -19.58 -7.68 17.31
CA SER A 3 -18.48 -8.61 17.01
C SER A 3 -17.68 -8.10 15.81
N THR A 4 -16.35 -8.13 15.90
CA THR A 4 -15.49 -7.78 14.77
C THR A 4 -15.66 -8.81 13.64
N PRO A 5 -16.00 -8.39 12.40
CA PRO A 5 -16.13 -9.32 11.28
C PRO A 5 -14.83 -10.05 10.97
N PHE A 6 -14.95 -11.30 10.52
CA PHE A 6 -13.80 -12.07 10.05
C PHE A 6 -13.16 -11.39 8.83
N ARG A 7 -11.83 -11.19 8.87
CA ARG A 7 -11.03 -10.49 7.84
C ARG A 7 -11.38 -9.01 7.62
N GLN A 8 -11.87 -8.32 8.66
CA GLN A 8 -12.03 -6.88 8.62
C GLN A 8 -10.68 -6.18 8.33
N ILE A 9 -10.67 -5.31 7.32
CA ILE A 9 -9.58 -4.36 7.08
C ILE A 9 -9.92 -3.05 7.79
N ARG A 10 -8.97 -2.53 8.57
CA ARG A 10 -9.10 -1.23 9.25
C ARG A 10 -8.20 -0.22 8.54
N ALA A 11 -8.77 0.89 8.12
CA ALA A 11 -8.05 1.96 7.45
C ALA A 11 -8.70 3.32 7.75
N HIS A 12 -7.97 4.40 7.48
CA HIS A 12 -8.59 5.71 7.34
C HIS A 12 -9.14 5.82 5.92
N TYR A 13 -10.41 6.15 5.77
CA TYR A 13 -11.09 6.23 4.49
C TYR A 13 -12.25 7.24 4.55
N ASP A 14 -12.64 7.74 3.38
CA ASP A 14 -13.85 8.53 3.17
C ASP A 14 -14.71 7.88 2.07
N THR A 15 -15.67 8.62 1.52
CA THR A 15 -16.58 8.14 0.47
C THR A 15 -15.87 7.70 -0.81
N ASN A 16 -14.68 8.22 -1.09
CA ASN A 16 -13.99 8.05 -2.38
C ASN A 16 -12.56 7.52 -2.23
N THR A 17 -11.92 7.73 -1.08
CA THR A 17 -10.50 7.45 -0.89
C THR A 17 -10.23 6.57 0.32
N ILE A 18 -9.10 5.89 0.26
CA ILE A 18 -8.54 5.11 1.36
C ILE A 18 -7.07 5.45 1.50
N VAL A 19 -6.61 5.52 2.73
CA VAL A 19 -5.22 5.73 3.09
C VAL A 19 -4.54 4.40 3.33
N VAL A 20 -3.35 4.25 2.76
CA VAL A 20 -2.45 3.14 3.02
C VAL A 20 -1.04 3.65 3.29
N TYR A 21 -0.28 2.91 4.08
CA TYR A 21 1.07 3.29 4.47
C TYR A 21 2.11 2.37 3.84
N GLN A 22 3.21 2.95 3.37
CA GLN A 22 4.36 2.22 2.85
C GLN A 22 5.66 2.87 3.30
N ALA A 23 6.68 2.02 3.52
CA ALA A 23 7.99 2.47 3.95
C ALA A 23 8.98 2.41 2.78
N TYR A 24 9.73 3.49 2.62
CA TYR A 24 10.68 3.72 1.53
C TYR A 24 11.99 4.29 2.07
N SER A 25 13.04 4.29 1.24
CA SER A 25 14.26 5.05 1.52
C SER A 25 13.96 6.54 1.43
N SER A 26 14.82 7.37 2.03
CA SER A 26 14.72 8.83 1.91
C SER A 26 14.73 9.28 0.45
N GLU A 27 15.59 8.68 -0.39
CA GLU A 27 15.70 9.03 -1.81
C GLU A 27 14.38 8.83 -2.58
N ILE A 28 13.68 7.71 -2.35
CA ILE A 28 12.39 7.47 -2.98
C ILE A 28 11.33 8.37 -2.36
N ALA A 29 11.31 8.48 -1.03
CA ALA A 29 10.26 9.20 -0.32
C ALA A 29 10.23 10.70 -0.65
N SER A 30 11.38 11.37 -0.60
CA SER A 30 11.46 12.81 -0.88
C SER A 30 11.03 13.14 -2.30
N ILE A 31 11.52 12.38 -3.30
CA ILE A 31 11.15 12.57 -4.70
C ILE A 31 9.68 12.24 -4.93
N ALA A 32 9.15 11.20 -4.27
CA ALA A 32 7.75 10.83 -4.41
C ALA A 32 6.79 11.90 -3.87
N VAL A 33 7.13 12.53 -2.75
CA VAL A 33 6.35 13.64 -2.17
C VAL A 33 6.48 14.89 -3.03
N GLU A 34 7.67 15.22 -3.51
CA GLU A 34 7.89 16.38 -4.38
C GLU A 34 7.11 16.29 -5.69
N HIS A 35 7.19 15.14 -6.36
CA HIS A 35 6.57 14.94 -7.68
C HIS A 35 5.18 14.31 -7.63
N GLN A 36 4.69 13.96 -6.43
CA GLN A 36 3.42 13.25 -6.22
C GLN A 36 3.34 11.95 -7.04
N LYS A 37 4.46 11.24 -7.15
CA LYS A 37 4.63 10.03 -7.99
C LYS A 37 5.68 9.10 -7.38
N LEU A 38 5.26 7.89 -6.98
CA LEU A 38 6.17 6.89 -6.41
C LEU A 38 7.33 6.50 -7.36
N ASN A 39 7.06 6.46 -8.66
CA ASN A 39 8.03 6.07 -9.69
C ASN A 39 8.85 7.24 -10.26
N ALA A 40 8.83 8.41 -9.62
CA ALA A 40 9.66 9.54 -10.04
C ALA A 40 11.15 9.33 -9.72
N SER A 41 11.48 8.55 -8.70
CA SER A 41 12.85 8.14 -8.39
C SER A 41 13.28 6.97 -9.26
N SER A 42 14.50 7.01 -9.81
CA SER A 42 15.13 5.87 -10.50
C SER A 42 15.38 4.68 -9.58
N SER A 43 15.44 4.91 -8.28
CA SER A 43 15.60 3.88 -7.25
C SER A 43 14.28 3.13 -6.95
N PHE A 44 13.14 3.60 -7.47
CA PHE A 44 11.87 2.90 -7.34
C PHE A 44 11.79 1.70 -8.29
N SER A 45 11.42 0.53 -7.76
CA SER A 45 11.29 -0.71 -8.54
C SER A 45 9.89 -1.32 -8.38
N MET A 46 9.26 -1.60 -9.51
CA MET A 46 7.96 -2.29 -9.60
C MET A 46 8.07 -3.81 -9.40
N GLY A 47 9.30 -4.37 -9.39
CA GLY A 47 9.52 -5.81 -9.29
C GLY A 47 9.40 -6.37 -7.87
N HIS A 48 9.34 -5.51 -6.84
CA HIS A 48 9.21 -5.96 -5.46
C HIS A 48 7.75 -6.16 -5.08
N MET A 49 7.51 -7.16 -4.23
CA MET A 49 6.18 -7.39 -3.66
C MET A 49 5.78 -6.20 -2.78
N THR A 50 4.68 -5.55 -3.14
CA THR A 50 4.21 -4.34 -2.45
C THR A 50 3.37 -4.71 -1.23
N TRP A 51 3.91 -4.48 -0.04
CA TRP A 51 3.17 -4.64 1.22
C TRP A 51 2.33 -3.39 1.50
N ILE A 52 1.04 -3.44 1.21
CA ILE A 52 0.07 -2.40 1.56
C ILE A 52 -0.31 -2.52 3.04
N LYS A 53 -0.20 -1.44 3.81
CA LYS A 53 -0.55 -1.40 5.24
C LYS A 53 -1.68 -0.41 5.48
N PRO A 54 -2.95 -0.84 5.59
CA PRO A 54 -4.07 0.09 5.69
C PRO A 54 -4.19 0.84 7.02
N CYS A 55 -3.52 0.38 8.10
CA CYS A 55 -3.55 1.07 9.38
C CYS A 55 -2.17 1.45 9.92
N TRP A 56 -2.11 2.62 10.57
CA TRP A 56 -0.89 3.18 11.16
C TRP A 56 -0.28 2.24 12.20
N ALA A 57 -1.11 1.63 13.06
CA ALA A 57 -0.62 0.70 14.08
C ALA A 57 0.06 -0.54 13.48
N TRP A 58 -0.49 -1.12 12.40
CA TRP A 58 0.14 -2.24 11.70
C TRP A 58 1.43 -1.80 11.01
N MET A 59 1.45 -0.60 10.46
CA MET A 59 2.67 0.01 9.93
C MET A 59 3.74 0.08 11.01
N LEU A 60 3.48 0.74 12.15
CA LEU A 60 4.45 0.89 13.24
C LEU A 60 5.00 -0.45 13.71
N TYR A 61 4.11 -1.43 13.91
CA TYR A 61 4.48 -2.78 14.34
C TYR A 61 5.40 -3.49 13.35
N ARG A 62 5.07 -3.46 12.05
CA ARG A 62 5.81 -4.23 11.04
C ARG A 62 7.06 -3.55 10.53
N VAL A 63 7.15 -2.23 10.61
CA VAL A 63 8.31 -1.52 10.09
C VAL A 63 9.41 -1.32 11.12
N GLY A 64 9.28 -1.82 12.35
CA GLY A 64 10.31 -1.62 13.37
C GLY A 64 10.59 -0.13 13.56
N TYR A 65 9.51 0.65 13.73
CA TYR A 65 9.55 2.10 13.82
C TYR A 65 10.70 2.57 14.73
N SER A 66 11.43 3.60 14.28
CA SER A 66 12.63 4.17 14.91
C SER A 66 13.95 3.39 14.78
N TYR A 67 13.95 2.14 14.28
CA TYR A 67 15.17 1.30 14.25
C TYR A 67 15.41 0.56 12.93
N LYS A 68 14.72 0.95 11.85
CA LYS A 68 14.78 0.19 10.59
C LYS A 68 15.97 0.56 9.71
N ASP A 69 16.25 -0.36 8.78
CA ASP A 69 17.31 -0.24 7.79
C ASP A 69 17.16 1.00 6.90
N ALA A 70 18.29 1.42 6.30
CA ALA A 70 18.37 2.62 5.47
C ALA A 70 17.39 2.63 4.27
N ARG A 71 16.87 1.46 3.85
CA ARG A 71 15.93 1.37 2.72
C ARG A 71 14.47 1.65 3.11
N GLN A 72 14.18 1.84 4.39
CA GLN A 72 12.82 1.99 4.93
C GLN A 72 12.77 3.03 6.06
N THR A 73 13.49 4.13 5.89
CA THR A 73 13.61 5.21 6.88
C THR A 73 12.43 6.18 6.87
N HIS A 74 11.68 6.24 5.77
CA HIS A 74 10.55 7.15 5.61
C HIS A 74 9.27 6.37 5.40
N ILE A 75 8.19 6.81 6.03
CA ILE A 75 6.86 6.23 5.88
C ILE A 75 6.01 7.25 5.14
N LEU A 76 5.51 6.86 3.97
CA LEU A 76 4.59 7.67 3.19
C LEU A 76 3.16 7.30 3.51
N LEU A 77 2.32 8.32 3.61
CA LEU A 77 0.87 8.21 3.58
C LEU A 77 0.43 8.27 2.11
N LEU A 78 -0.16 7.20 1.61
CA LEU A 78 -0.63 7.12 0.23
C LEU A 78 -2.15 7.16 0.21
N THR A 79 -2.70 8.18 -0.41
CA THR A 79 -4.14 8.31 -0.64
C THR A 79 -4.46 7.79 -2.03
N MET A 80 -5.39 6.82 -2.10
CA MET A 80 -5.82 6.22 -3.35
C MET A 80 -7.33 6.05 -3.40
N ILE A 81 -7.87 5.94 -4.62
CA ILE A 81 -9.30 5.72 -4.85
C ILE A 81 -9.69 4.37 -4.23
N GLN A 82 -10.81 4.35 -3.51
CA GLN A 82 -11.29 3.15 -2.81
C GLN A 82 -11.51 1.99 -3.78
N ASP A 83 -12.09 2.24 -4.95
CA ASP A 83 -12.28 1.23 -6.00
C ASP A 83 -10.97 0.62 -6.51
N ALA A 84 -9.90 1.43 -6.59
CA ALA A 84 -8.58 0.94 -6.95
C ALA A 84 -8.05 -0.05 -5.91
N PHE A 85 -8.21 0.28 -4.62
CA PHE A 85 -7.84 -0.58 -3.52
C PHE A 85 -8.63 -1.89 -3.51
N ILE A 86 -9.95 -1.83 -3.71
CA ILE A 86 -10.78 -3.04 -3.85
C ILE A 86 -10.34 -3.86 -5.07
N GLY A 87 -10.02 -3.22 -6.20
CA GLY A 87 -9.46 -3.87 -7.37
C GLY A 87 -8.16 -4.60 -7.07
N LEU A 88 -7.27 -4.00 -6.27
CA LEU A 88 -6.04 -4.65 -5.81
C LEU A 88 -6.33 -5.87 -4.94
N LEU A 89 -7.28 -5.78 -4.00
CA LEU A 89 -7.67 -6.91 -3.15
C LEU A 89 -8.24 -8.08 -3.94
N ARG A 90 -9.01 -7.82 -5.01
CA ARG A 90 -9.54 -8.87 -5.89
C ARG A 90 -8.44 -9.62 -6.65
N ARG A 91 -7.32 -8.96 -6.95
CA ARG A 91 -6.15 -9.57 -7.62
C ARG A 91 -5.12 -10.14 -6.64
N ALA A 92 -5.28 -9.86 -5.34
CA ALA A 92 -4.33 -10.30 -4.34
C ALA A 92 -4.37 -11.83 -4.19
N ALA A 93 -3.18 -12.45 -4.13
CA ALA A 93 -3.03 -13.86 -3.84
C ALA A 93 -2.51 -14.05 -2.41
N LEU A 94 -2.95 -15.11 -1.76
CA LEU A 94 -2.38 -15.51 -0.48
C LEU A 94 -0.93 -15.95 -0.68
N SER A 95 0.00 -15.42 0.11
CA SER A 95 1.40 -15.86 0.09
C SER A 95 1.58 -17.29 0.60
N HIS A 96 0.59 -17.83 1.33
CA HIS A 96 0.57 -19.20 1.85
C HIS A 96 -0.87 -19.74 1.86
N GLY A 97 -1.08 -21.01 1.46
CA GLY A 97 -2.40 -21.68 1.43
C GLY A 97 -2.80 -22.15 0.01
N PRO A 98 -3.87 -22.97 -0.13
CA PRO A 98 -4.31 -23.46 -1.42
C PRO A 98 -4.78 -22.30 -2.29
N ALA A 99 -4.24 -22.20 -3.50
CA ALA A 99 -4.59 -21.16 -4.46
C ALA A 99 -6.08 -21.28 -4.84
N GLY A 100 -6.91 -20.32 -4.44
CA GLY A 100 -8.25 -20.16 -4.99
C GLY A 100 -8.16 -19.74 -6.46
N GLY A 101 -8.92 -20.41 -7.33
CA GLY A 101 -8.80 -20.35 -8.80
C GLY A 101 -8.79 -18.94 -9.39
N LYS A 102 -7.93 -18.76 -10.39
CA LYS A 102 -7.81 -17.54 -11.20
C LYS A 102 -8.76 -17.61 -12.39
N GLU A 103 -9.57 -16.56 -12.58
CA GLU A 103 -9.91 -16.07 -13.91
C GLU A 103 -9.22 -14.71 -14.09
N ASP A 104 -8.40 -14.61 -15.12
CA ASP A 104 -7.55 -13.47 -15.44
C ASP A 104 -8.30 -12.54 -16.40
N SER A 105 -8.58 -11.31 -15.95
CA SER A 105 -9.24 -10.29 -16.77
C SER A 105 -8.62 -8.91 -16.54
N GLY A 106 -7.80 -8.48 -17.51
CA GLY A 106 -7.76 -7.09 -17.98
C GLY A 106 -6.80 -6.12 -17.28
N MET A 107 -5.83 -5.62 -18.07
CA MET A 107 -4.96 -4.49 -17.76
C MET A 107 -5.79 -3.20 -17.55
N GLY A 108 -5.99 -2.82 -16.28
CA GLY A 108 -6.70 -1.59 -15.90
C GLY A 108 -5.84 -0.33 -16.03
N GLU A 109 -6.49 0.75 -16.47
CA GLU A 109 -5.95 2.08 -16.74
C GLU A 109 -5.31 2.76 -15.51
N ARG A 110 -4.29 3.59 -15.76
CA ARG A 110 -3.41 4.20 -14.74
C ARG A 110 -4.17 5.21 -13.89
N GLN A 111 -4.36 4.91 -12.60
CA GLN A 111 -4.90 5.85 -11.62
C GLN A 111 -3.77 6.45 -10.76
N GLY A 112 -3.83 7.77 -10.56
CA GLY A 112 -2.85 8.52 -9.78
C GLY A 112 -2.92 8.17 -8.30
N VAL A 113 -1.75 7.94 -7.69
CA VAL A 113 -1.59 7.78 -6.24
C VAL A 113 -0.91 9.05 -5.74
N ARG A 114 -1.54 9.72 -4.77
CA ARG A 114 -0.98 10.91 -4.12
C ARG A 114 -0.19 10.48 -2.90
N ALA A 115 1.03 11.00 -2.74
CA ALA A 115 1.93 10.66 -1.64
C ALA A 115 2.11 11.87 -0.73
N GLU A 116 1.85 11.69 0.56
CA GLU A 116 2.03 12.70 1.61
C GLU A 116 3.01 12.21 2.68
#